data_AF-A0A4R7JJN4-F1
#
_entry.id   AF-A0A4R7JJN4-F1
#
_cell.length_a   1.000
_cell.length_b   1.000
_cell.length_c   1.000
_cell.angle_alpha   90.00
_cell.angle_beta   90.00
_cell.angle_gamma   90.00
#
_symmetry.space_group_name_H-M   'P 1'
#
loop_
_entity.id
_entity.type
_entity.pdbx_description
1 polymer ?
#
loop_
_entity_poly.entity_id
_entity_poly.type
_entity_poly.pdbx_seq_one_letter_code
_entity_poly.pdbx_strand_id
1 'polypeptide(L)'
;MSIPPPPGPRGHYPQGPYAPQWGHPIGPHPRQAPLNGPAVAAFVLGVLCFVPAVGLVLGLVALAGIRKRGERGKGFAVAGCVLSALGLALWTLTLSTGVAADLWDGFRDAARGDGTAYSLREGQCFTTPGGSLQGVTYDVDQVPCDEAHDGEVFASFDLPDGRYPGDGEITRAADDRCYALQDAYAMDRWALPADVDVYYLTPTAASWRTGDRGITCLFGNTDEQDTLTGSLRNDAARLDPDQHTYLLAEGHLNRAMDEAPAADTVEDDLAGYRVWAGQVSEALREEIAMLDRRDWDAGARRPLAGLTGDLRAAQTEWALAAKAADADAYYDHYGKGYDLIVADSTVTARKALGLATTPPDHAGDGDGGGNDPGMEV
;
A
#
# COMPACT_ATOMS: atom_id res chain seq x y z
N MET A 1 -30.39 45.08 -6.29
CA MET A 1 -30.93 45.51 -7.59
C MET A 1 -31.04 44.24 -8.44
N SER A 2 -32.16 43.74 -8.95
CA SER A 2 -33.53 44.24 -9.08
C SER A 2 -34.47 43.03 -9.08
N ILE A 3 -35.58 43.15 -8.35
CA ILE A 3 -36.65 42.14 -8.28
C ILE A 3 -37.51 42.28 -9.54
N PRO A 4 -37.81 41.21 -10.30
CA PRO A 4 -38.64 41.30 -11.50
C PRO A 4 -40.12 41.57 -11.15
N PRO A 5 -40.81 42.47 -11.87
CA PRO A 5 -42.23 42.75 -11.63
C PRO A 5 -43.14 41.62 -12.15
N PRO A 6 -44.34 41.44 -11.54
CA PRO A 6 -45.25 40.34 -11.83
C PRO A 6 -45.97 40.46 -13.18
N PRO A 7 -46.37 39.32 -13.80
CA PRO A 7 -47.05 39.30 -15.08
C PRO A 7 -48.49 39.84 -14.99
N GLY A 8 -48.83 40.74 -15.92
CA GLY A 8 -50.16 41.32 -16.05
C GLY A 8 -51.21 40.40 -16.71
N PRO A 9 -52.51 40.74 -16.63
CA PRO A 9 -53.61 39.82 -16.93
C PRO A 9 -53.83 39.56 -18.43
N ARG A 10 -54.22 38.32 -18.74
CA ARG A 10 -54.50 37.82 -20.10
C ARG A 10 -55.75 38.47 -20.70
N GLY A 11 -55.57 39.20 -21.79
CA GLY A 11 -56.65 39.70 -22.65
C GLY A 11 -57.18 38.62 -23.58
N HIS A 12 -58.50 38.38 -23.53
CA HIS A 12 -59.25 37.59 -24.50
C HIS A 12 -59.33 38.33 -25.84
N TYR A 13 -58.96 37.67 -26.93
CA TYR A 13 -59.28 38.12 -28.29
C TYR A 13 -60.43 37.29 -28.89
N PRO A 14 -61.33 37.91 -29.67
CA PRO A 14 -62.60 37.31 -30.06
C PRO A 14 -62.47 36.38 -31.27
N GLN A 15 -63.24 35.30 -31.24
CA GLN A 15 -63.49 34.38 -32.35
C GLN A 15 -64.29 35.08 -33.46
N GLY A 16 -63.73 35.12 -34.69
CA GLY A 16 -64.41 35.58 -35.90
C GLY A 16 -64.95 34.42 -36.77
N PRO A 17 -65.94 34.65 -37.65
CA PRO A 17 -66.77 33.60 -38.22
C PRO A 17 -66.28 33.04 -39.57
N TYR A 18 -66.35 31.71 -39.68
CA TYR A 18 -66.60 30.80 -40.81
C TYR A 18 -66.15 31.15 -42.26
N ALA A 19 -65.38 30.23 -42.86
CA ALA A 19 -65.40 29.95 -44.30
C ALA A 19 -65.28 28.42 -44.54
N PRO A 20 -66.20 27.77 -45.29
CA PRO A 20 -66.09 26.35 -45.61
C PRO A 20 -65.14 26.17 -46.80
N GLN A 21 -63.95 25.63 -46.53
CA GLN A 21 -62.99 25.29 -47.59
C GLN A 21 -63.28 23.88 -48.14
N TRP A 22 -63.44 23.83 -49.46
CA TRP A 22 -63.75 22.65 -50.25
C TRP A 22 -62.69 21.54 -50.10
N GLY A 23 -63.17 20.30 -49.93
CA GLY A 23 -62.33 19.12 -49.73
C GLY A 23 -61.57 18.69 -50.98
N HIS A 24 -60.25 18.55 -50.85
CA HIS A 24 -59.42 17.75 -51.74
C HIS A 24 -59.47 16.27 -51.30
N PRO A 25 -59.63 15.30 -52.21
CA PRO A 25 -59.63 13.89 -51.85
C PRO A 25 -58.22 13.46 -51.40
N ILE A 26 -58.10 13.08 -50.13
CA ILE A 26 -56.90 12.44 -49.56
C ILE A 26 -56.79 11.04 -50.17
N GLY A 27 -55.82 10.83 -51.06
CA GLY A 27 -55.43 9.49 -51.47
C GLY A 27 -54.88 8.68 -50.28
N PRO A 28 -55.05 7.36 -50.24
CA PRO A 28 -54.53 6.53 -49.16
C PRO A 28 -53.00 6.67 -49.07
N HIS A 29 -52.51 7.02 -47.88
CA HIS A 29 -51.08 7.04 -47.60
C HIS A 29 -50.52 5.61 -47.76
N PRO A 30 -49.38 5.39 -48.45
CA PRO A 30 -48.78 4.07 -48.51
C PRO A 30 -48.37 3.65 -47.09
N ARG A 31 -49.06 2.64 -46.53
CA ARG A 31 -48.64 1.99 -45.29
C ARG A 31 -47.27 1.35 -45.52
N GLN A 32 -46.23 1.91 -44.92
CA GLN A 32 -44.93 1.24 -44.89
C GLN A 32 -45.08 -0.06 -44.10
N ALA A 33 -44.56 -1.16 -44.64
CA ALA A 33 -44.56 -2.44 -43.94
C ALA A 33 -43.77 -2.32 -42.62
N PRO A 34 -44.27 -2.92 -41.51
CA PRO A 34 -43.63 -2.84 -40.20
C PRO A 34 -42.22 -3.44 -40.21
N LEU A 35 -41.32 -2.86 -39.41
CA LEU A 35 -39.97 -3.35 -39.21
C LEU A 35 -39.99 -4.60 -38.33
N ASN A 36 -39.15 -5.59 -38.66
CA ASN A 36 -39.02 -6.79 -37.85
C ASN A 36 -38.19 -6.54 -36.60
N GLY A 37 -38.86 -6.54 -35.44
CA GLY A 37 -38.22 -6.49 -34.11
C GLY A 37 -37.06 -7.49 -33.93
N PRO A 38 -37.18 -8.76 -34.40
CA PRO A 38 -36.08 -9.72 -34.34
C PRO A 38 -34.84 -9.32 -35.16
N ALA A 39 -35.00 -8.61 -36.28
CA ALA A 39 -33.89 -8.13 -37.11
C ALA A 39 -33.14 -6.97 -36.43
N VAL A 40 -33.85 -6.12 -35.70
CA VAL A 40 -33.25 -5.06 -34.87
C VAL A 40 -32.55 -5.66 -33.65
N ALA A 41 -33.18 -6.64 -32.99
CA ALA A 41 -32.56 -7.35 -31.87
C ALA A 41 -31.27 -8.08 -32.28
N ALA A 42 -31.26 -8.76 -33.43
CA ALA A 42 -30.06 -9.41 -33.97
C ALA A 42 -28.94 -8.41 -34.29
N PHE A 43 -29.27 -7.22 -34.78
CA PHE A 43 -28.29 -6.15 -35.04
C PHE A 43 -27.71 -5.59 -33.74
N VAL A 44 -28.56 -5.28 -32.76
CA VAL A 44 -28.13 -4.74 -31.46
C VAL A 44 -27.29 -5.76 -30.67
N LEU A 45 -27.70 -7.03 -30.64
CA LEU A 45 -26.94 -8.12 -30.00
C LEU A 45 -25.63 -8.41 -30.71
N GLY A 46 -25.60 -8.34 -32.05
CA GLY A 46 -24.37 -8.49 -32.83
C GLY A 46 -23.37 -7.36 -32.61
N VAL A 47 -23.85 -6.14 -32.35
CA VAL A 47 -23.00 -4.98 -31.99
C VAL A 47 -22.50 -5.06 -30.55
N LEU A 48 -23.33 -5.56 -29.62
CA LEU A 48 -23.01 -5.58 -28.19
C LEU A 48 -22.15 -6.78 -27.75
N CYS A 49 -21.79 -7.71 -28.64
CA CYS A 49 -20.82 -8.80 -28.40
C CYS A 49 -21.06 -9.76 -27.20
N PHE A 50 -22.11 -9.56 -26.38
CA PHE A 50 -22.27 -10.33 -25.13
C PHE A 50 -22.71 -11.79 -25.34
N VAL A 51 -23.32 -12.14 -26.48
CA VAL A 51 -23.60 -13.55 -26.84
C VAL A 51 -23.69 -13.71 -28.38
N PRO A 52 -22.57 -13.85 -29.11
CA PRO A 52 -22.56 -13.86 -30.58
C PRO A 52 -23.37 -15.03 -31.17
N ALA A 53 -23.48 -16.16 -30.46
CA ALA A 53 -24.30 -17.30 -30.87
C ALA A 53 -25.80 -16.99 -30.93
N VAL A 54 -26.33 -16.22 -29.98
CA VAL A 54 -27.76 -15.87 -29.93
C VAL A 54 -28.10 -14.84 -31.03
N GLY A 55 -27.20 -13.88 -31.28
CA GLY A 55 -27.33 -12.92 -32.39
C GLY A 55 -27.39 -13.60 -33.76
N LEU A 56 -26.54 -14.62 -33.98
CA LEU A 56 -26.53 -15.40 -35.21
C LEU A 56 -27.84 -16.19 -35.43
N VAL A 57 -28.34 -16.87 -34.39
CA VAL A 57 -29.59 -17.64 -34.47
C VAL A 57 -30.79 -16.72 -34.75
N LEU A 58 -30.87 -15.59 -34.05
CA LEU A 58 -31.95 -14.61 -34.25
C LEU A 58 -31.90 -13.96 -35.64
N GLY A 59 -30.70 -13.66 -36.15
CA GLY A 59 -30.50 -13.14 -37.50
C GLY A 59 -30.98 -14.12 -38.57
N LEU A 60 -30.66 -15.41 -38.43
CA LEU A 60 -31.11 -16.47 -39.35
C LEU A 60 -32.63 -16.67 -39.33
N VAL A 61 -33.24 -16.68 -38.13
CA VAL A 61 -34.70 -16.78 -37.97
C VAL A 61 -35.41 -15.55 -38.54
N ALA A 62 -34.87 -14.35 -38.31
CA ALA A 62 -35.39 -13.11 -38.89
C ALA A 62 -35.33 -13.14 -40.42
N LEU A 63 -34.25 -13.65 -41.02
CA LEU A 63 -34.10 -13.76 -42.48
C LEU A 63 -35.14 -14.70 -43.09
N ALA A 64 -35.41 -15.84 -42.43
CA ALA A 64 -36.42 -16.80 -42.84
C ALA A 64 -37.86 -16.22 -42.71
N GLY A 65 -38.12 -15.43 -41.66
CA GLY A 65 -39.39 -14.72 -41.46
C GLY A 65 -39.62 -13.65 -42.52
N ILE A 66 -38.62 -12.81 -42.77
CA ILE A 66 -38.67 -11.75 -43.78
C ILE A 66 -38.91 -12.31 -45.19
N ARG A 67 -38.29 -13.45 -45.52
CA ARG A 67 -38.47 -14.10 -46.83
C ARG A 67 -39.90 -14.61 -47.02
N LYS A 68 -40.58 -15.05 -45.95
CA LYS A 68 -41.96 -15.58 -46.01
C LYS A 68 -43.03 -14.49 -45.92
N ARG A 69 -42.79 -13.40 -45.18
CA ARG A 69 -43.81 -12.37 -44.87
C ARG A 69 -43.62 -11.05 -45.61
N GLY A 70 -42.50 -10.84 -46.32
CA GLY A 70 -42.25 -9.64 -47.14
C GLY A 70 -41.94 -8.37 -46.33
N GLU A 71 -41.54 -8.52 -45.08
CA GLU A 71 -41.28 -7.41 -44.15
C GLU A 71 -39.94 -6.68 -44.42
N ARG A 72 -39.81 -5.43 -43.95
CA ARG A 72 -38.57 -4.63 -44.12
C ARG A 72 -37.57 -4.97 -43.01
N GLY A 73 -36.28 -5.08 -43.35
CA GLY A 73 -35.21 -5.36 -42.35
C GLY A 73 -34.10 -6.32 -42.80
N LYS A 74 -34.06 -6.76 -44.07
CA LYS A 74 -33.03 -7.70 -44.57
C LYS A 74 -31.59 -7.21 -44.32
N GLY A 75 -31.34 -5.91 -44.50
CA GLY A 75 -30.00 -5.33 -44.28
C GLY A 75 -29.51 -5.48 -42.85
N PHE A 76 -30.39 -5.23 -41.86
CA PHE A 76 -30.05 -5.38 -40.44
C PHE A 76 -29.81 -6.84 -40.03
N ALA A 77 -30.62 -7.77 -40.55
CA ALA A 77 -30.42 -9.18 -40.29
C ALA A 77 -29.10 -9.71 -40.88
N VAL A 78 -28.74 -9.29 -42.10
CA VAL A 78 -27.45 -9.67 -42.73
C VAL A 78 -26.27 -9.06 -41.97
N ALA A 79 -26.34 -7.76 -41.63
CA ALA A 79 -25.29 -7.10 -40.85
C ALA A 79 -25.11 -7.76 -39.46
N GLY A 80 -26.21 -8.07 -38.77
CA GLY A 80 -26.18 -8.78 -37.49
C GLY A 80 -25.55 -10.17 -37.58
N CYS A 81 -25.86 -10.95 -38.63
CA CYS A 81 -25.23 -12.25 -38.86
C CYS A 81 -23.72 -12.14 -39.14
N VAL A 82 -23.30 -11.17 -39.96
CA VAL A 82 -21.87 -10.97 -40.30
C VAL A 82 -21.09 -10.56 -39.06
N LEU A 83 -21.58 -9.59 -38.29
CA LEU A 83 -20.95 -9.16 -37.04
C LEU A 83 -20.89 -10.28 -36.00
N SER A 84 -21.97 -11.07 -35.88
CA SER A 84 -22.00 -12.22 -34.97
C SER A 84 -21.03 -13.34 -35.37
N ALA A 85 -20.87 -13.60 -36.67
CA ALA A 85 -19.92 -14.61 -37.17
C ALA A 85 -18.47 -14.16 -36.97
N LEU A 86 -18.17 -12.88 -37.18
CA LEU A 86 -16.86 -12.29 -36.88
C LEU A 86 -16.58 -12.32 -35.37
N GLY A 87 -17.57 -11.99 -34.55
CA GLY A 87 -17.48 -12.07 -33.09
C GLY A 87 -17.22 -13.50 -32.60
N LEU A 88 -17.90 -14.50 -33.18
CA LEU A 88 -17.66 -15.92 -32.89
C LEU A 88 -16.24 -16.35 -33.28
N ALA A 89 -15.77 -15.97 -34.47
CA ALA A 89 -14.41 -16.28 -34.91
C ALA A 89 -13.35 -15.65 -33.99
N LEU A 90 -13.57 -14.39 -33.58
CA LEU A 90 -12.70 -13.70 -32.64
C LEU A 90 -12.71 -14.37 -31.26
N TRP A 91 -13.89 -14.73 -30.74
CA TRP A 91 -14.03 -15.46 -29.47
C TRP A 91 -13.38 -16.84 -29.51
N THR A 92 -13.49 -17.57 -30.62
CA THR A 92 -12.79 -18.87 -30.75
C THR A 92 -11.28 -18.69 -30.76
N LEU A 93 -10.78 -17.61 -31.37
CA LEU A 93 -9.36 -17.29 -31.38
C LEU A 93 -8.87 -16.92 -29.98
N THR A 94 -9.56 -16.02 -29.28
CA THR A 94 -9.17 -15.56 -27.94
C THR A 94 -9.29 -16.65 -26.88
N LEU A 95 -10.30 -17.53 -26.96
CA LEU A 95 -10.41 -18.69 -26.06
C LEU A 95 -9.32 -19.74 -26.32
N SER A 96 -8.85 -19.85 -27.58
CA SER A 96 -7.78 -20.80 -27.91
C SER A 96 -6.39 -20.34 -27.48
N THR A 97 -6.17 -19.04 -27.30
CA THR A 97 -4.87 -18.45 -26.96
C THR A 97 -4.69 -18.12 -25.48
N GLY A 98 -5.66 -18.40 -24.60
CA GLY A 98 -5.57 -18.09 -23.16
C GLY A 98 -5.79 -16.61 -22.80
N VAL A 99 -5.64 -15.69 -23.76
CA VAL A 99 -5.84 -14.23 -23.61
C VAL A 99 -7.20 -13.86 -22.97
N ALA A 100 -8.24 -14.64 -23.21
CA ALA A 100 -9.55 -14.40 -22.58
C ALA A 100 -9.54 -14.68 -21.07
N ALA A 101 -8.70 -15.61 -20.59
CA ALA A 101 -8.52 -15.89 -19.17
C ALA A 101 -7.70 -14.77 -18.52
N ASP A 102 -6.59 -14.35 -19.13
CA ASP A 102 -5.75 -13.25 -18.62
C ASP A 102 -6.53 -11.93 -18.54
N LEU A 103 -7.34 -11.62 -19.55
CA LEU A 103 -8.23 -10.45 -19.52
C LEU A 103 -9.36 -10.57 -18.48
N TRP A 104 -9.80 -11.78 -18.18
CA TRP A 104 -10.85 -12.03 -17.20
C TRP A 104 -10.31 -11.95 -15.77
N ASP A 105 -9.10 -12.44 -15.53
CA ASP A 105 -8.41 -12.30 -14.25
C ASP A 105 -8.01 -10.83 -14.02
N GLY A 106 -7.44 -10.15 -15.01
CA GLY A 106 -7.18 -8.70 -14.90
C GLY A 106 -8.45 -7.85 -14.66
N PHE A 107 -9.60 -8.22 -15.24
CA PHE A 107 -10.87 -7.55 -14.93
C PHE A 107 -11.38 -7.87 -13.52
N ARG A 108 -11.17 -9.10 -13.05
CA ARG A 108 -11.57 -9.55 -11.72
C ARG A 108 -10.70 -8.92 -10.63
N ASP A 109 -9.41 -8.76 -10.87
CA ASP A 109 -8.46 -8.14 -9.96
C ASP A 109 -8.76 -6.63 -9.87
N ALA A 110 -8.93 -5.96 -11.02
CA ALA A 110 -9.40 -4.58 -11.08
C ALA A 110 -10.77 -4.35 -10.42
N ALA A 111 -11.69 -5.33 -10.50
CA ALA A 111 -13.00 -5.24 -9.85
C ALA A 111 -12.96 -5.46 -8.33
N ARG A 112 -11.90 -6.10 -7.81
CA ARG A 112 -11.67 -6.29 -6.37
C ARG A 112 -10.76 -5.22 -5.76
N GLY A 113 -10.04 -4.47 -6.60
CA GLY A 113 -8.97 -3.58 -6.16
C GLY A 113 -7.69 -4.32 -5.81
N ASP A 114 -7.61 -5.61 -6.15
CA ASP A 114 -6.39 -6.42 -6.02
C ASP A 114 -5.36 -5.85 -7.01
N GLY A 115 -4.16 -5.53 -6.51
CA GLY A 115 -3.06 -4.97 -7.32
C GLY A 115 -2.86 -3.45 -7.21
N THR A 116 -3.62 -2.77 -6.33
CA THR A 116 -3.37 -1.36 -6.00
C THR A 116 -2.60 -1.24 -4.68
N ALA A 117 -1.70 -0.27 -4.59
CA ALA A 117 -0.91 0.01 -3.37
C ALA A 117 -1.78 0.08 -2.10
N TYR A 118 -3.02 0.56 -2.22
CA TYR A 118 -3.98 0.72 -1.13
C TYR A 118 -4.56 -0.59 -0.56
N SER A 119 -4.37 -1.72 -1.26
CA SER A 119 -4.90 -3.03 -0.86
C SER A 119 -3.91 -3.87 -0.05
N LEU A 120 -2.66 -3.41 0.05
CA LEU A 120 -1.61 -4.07 0.77
C LEU A 120 -1.88 -4.06 2.27
N ARG A 121 -1.66 -5.21 2.90
CA ARG A 121 -1.86 -5.47 4.33
C ARG A 121 -0.56 -5.97 4.92
N GLU A 122 -0.40 -5.73 6.22
CA GLU A 122 0.69 -6.30 7.03
C GLU A 122 0.87 -7.79 6.73
N GLY A 123 2.10 -8.21 6.42
CA GLY A 123 2.43 -9.58 6.04
C GLY A 123 2.45 -9.86 4.55
N GLN A 124 2.05 -8.92 3.70
CA GLN A 124 2.03 -9.12 2.25
C GLN A 124 3.32 -8.63 1.60
N CYS A 125 3.83 -9.44 0.67
CA CYS A 125 4.98 -9.13 -0.17
C CYS A 125 4.50 -8.78 -1.58
N PHE A 126 5.21 -7.87 -2.25
CA PHE A 126 4.82 -7.39 -3.57
C PHE A 126 6.01 -6.98 -4.42
N THR A 127 5.79 -6.91 -5.73
CA THR A 127 6.71 -6.30 -6.71
C THR A 127 6.10 -5.04 -7.30
N THR A 128 6.95 -4.10 -7.72
CA THR A 128 6.55 -2.86 -8.40
C THR A 128 6.91 -2.90 -9.88
N PRO A 129 6.16 -2.18 -10.74
CA PRO A 129 6.56 -1.98 -12.12
C PRO A 129 7.92 -1.27 -12.20
N GLY A 130 8.95 -2.03 -12.57
CA GLY A 130 10.32 -1.52 -12.69
C GLY A 130 11.24 -1.81 -11.50
N GLY A 131 10.74 -2.47 -10.45
CA GLY A 131 11.55 -2.96 -9.32
C GLY A 131 12.00 -1.89 -8.33
N SER A 132 11.58 -0.63 -8.51
CA SER A 132 11.97 0.47 -7.62
C SER A 132 10.89 0.72 -6.57
N LEU A 133 11.35 1.02 -5.35
CA LEU A 133 10.55 1.51 -4.22
C LEU A 133 10.64 3.04 -4.08
N GLN A 134 11.00 3.74 -5.16
CA GLN A 134 11.10 5.20 -5.21
C GLN A 134 10.24 5.76 -6.36
N GLY A 135 9.57 6.90 -6.11
CA GLY A 135 8.77 7.59 -7.12
C GLY A 135 7.26 7.30 -7.03
N VAL A 136 6.54 7.46 -8.14
CA VAL A 136 5.07 7.31 -8.14
C VAL A 136 4.68 5.95 -8.70
N THR A 137 4.01 5.10 -7.91
CA THR A 137 3.37 3.89 -8.41
C THR A 137 1.90 3.83 -8.00
N TYR A 138 1.04 3.27 -8.84
CA TYR A 138 -0.35 2.96 -8.47
C TYR A 138 -0.62 1.45 -8.48
N ASP A 139 0.26 0.71 -9.14
CA ASP A 139 0.13 -0.72 -9.40
C ASP A 139 1.25 -1.45 -8.66
N VAL A 140 0.87 -2.49 -7.92
CA VAL A 140 1.76 -3.40 -7.21
C VAL A 140 1.24 -4.82 -7.42
N ASP A 141 2.12 -5.77 -7.65
CA ASP A 141 1.73 -7.17 -7.82
C ASP A 141 2.02 -7.92 -6.53
N GLN A 142 0.99 -8.41 -5.84
CA GLN A 142 1.18 -9.23 -4.65
C GLN A 142 1.79 -10.58 -5.05
N VAL A 143 2.89 -10.94 -4.40
CA VAL A 143 3.58 -12.22 -4.61
C VAL A 143 3.78 -12.98 -3.29
N PRO A 144 3.98 -14.31 -3.32
CA PRO A 144 4.41 -15.05 -2.15
C PRO A 144 5.76 -14.53 -1.63
N CYS A 145 5.89 -14.36 -0.31
CA CYS A 145 7.12 -13.84 0.29
C CYS A 145 8.34 -14.76 0.15
N ASP A 146 8.14 -16.05 -0.13
CA ASP A 146 9.22 -17.00 -0.41
C ASP A 146 9.76 -16.88 -1.84
N GLU A 147 9.10 -16.10 -2.69
CA GLU A 147 9.59 -15.66 -4.00
C GLU A 147 10.32 -14.31 -3.88
N ALA A 148 11.09 -13.96 -4.91
CA ALA A 148 11.75 -12.67 -4.99
C ALA A 148 10.71 -11.55 -5.05
N HIS A 149 10.88 -10.51 -4.23
CA HIS A 149 9.94 -9.39 -4.13
C HIS A 149 10.66 -8.10 -3.78
N ASP A 150 10.03 -6.97 -4.10
CA ASP A 150 10.65 -5.66 -3.90
C ASP A 150 10.37 -5.14 -2.49
N GLY A 151 9.18 -5.42 -1.93
CA GLY A 151 8.84 -4.98 -0.58
C GLY A 151 7.93 -5.91 0.22
N GLU A 152 8.06 -5.86 1.54
CA GLU A 152 7.20 -6.54 2.52
C GLU A 152 6.55 -5.53 3.45
N VAL A 153 5.21 -5.55 3.51
CA VAL A 153 4.42 -4.60 4.30
C VAL A 153 4.43 -5.02 5.77
N PHE A 154 4.85 -4.12 6.66
CA PHE A 154 4.89 -4.38 8.10
C PHE A 154 3.88 -3.57 8.91
N ALA A 155 3.37 -2.47 8.37
CA ALA A 155 2.33 -1.67 9.02
C ALA A 155 1.53 -0.82 8.03
N SER A 156 0.34 -0.40 8.45
CA SER A 156 -0.47 0.57 7.72
C SER A 156 -1.27 1.44 8.69
N PHE A 157 -1.41 2.73 8.41
CA PHE A 157 -2.23 3.63 9.23
C PHE A 157 -2.79 4.80 8.42
N ASP A 158 -3.90 5.38 8.87
CA ASP A 158 -4.49 6.56 8.24
C ASP A 158 -4.06 7.86 8.91
N LEU A 159 -3.79 8.87 8.09
CA LEU A 159 -3.67 10.26 8.53
C LEU A 159 -5.04 10.88 8.86
N PRO A 160 -5.11 11.88 9.75
CA PRO A 160 -6.35 12.57 10.05
C PRO A 160 -6.99 13.21 8.81
N ASP A 161 -8.32 13.21 8.79
CA ASP A 161 -9.08 13.93 7.77
C ASP A 161 -8.79 15.43 7.76
N GLY A 162 -8.77 16.01 6.56
CA GLY A 162 -8.61 17.45 6.43
C GLY A 162 -8.18 17.91 5.05
N ARG A 163 -7.63 19.13 5.01
CA ARG A 163 -6.92 19.63 3.83
C ARG A 163 -5.61 18.86 3.68
N TYR A 164 -5.17 18.70 2.44
CA TYR A 164 -3.86 18.11 2.15
C TYR A 164 -2.77 18.86 2.92
N PRO A 165 -2.04 18.19 3.84
CA PRO A 165 -1.04 18.85 4.67
C PRO A 165 0.23 19.22 3.90
N GLY A 166 0.47 18.56 2.75
CA GLY A 166 1.67 18.73 1.92
C GLY A 166 2.62 17.56 2.06
N ASP A 167 3.36 17.25 0.99
CA ASP A 167 4.20 16.04 0.88
C ASP A 167 5.19 15.92 2.04
N GLY A 168 5.87 17.03 2.40
CA GLY A 168 6.84 17.03 3.50
C GLY A 168 6.24 16.77 4.89
N GLU A 169 4.99 17.14 5.13
CA GLU A 169 4.32 16.81 6.40
C GLU A 169 3.89 15.34 6.45
N ILE A 170 3.46 14.79 5.31
CA ILE A 170 3.08 13.38 5.17
C ILE A 170 4.31 12.50 5.32
N THR A 171 5.40 12.85 4.63
CA THR A 171 6.67 12.13 4.65
C THR A 171 7.22 12.05 6.07
N ARG A 172 7.25 13.17 6.81
CA ARG A 172 7.68 13.15 8.22
C ARG A 172 6.80 12.30 9.11
N ALA A 173 5.48 12.35 8.91
CA ALA A 173 4.56 11.51 9.66
C ALA A 173 4.70 10.02 9.32
N ALA A 174 5.06 9.70 8.07
CA ALA A 174 5.38 8.35 7.63
C ALA A 174 6.68 7.88 8.27
N ASP A 175 7.75 8.65 8.17
CA ASP A 175 9.06 8.40 8.76
C ASP A 175 8.96 8.10 10.26
N ASP A 176 8.48 9.07 11.05
CA ASP A 176 8.34 8.96 12.51
C ASP A 176 7.58 7.68 12.92
N ARG A 177 6.50 7.36 12.20
CA ARG A 177 5.58 6.29 12.60
C ARG A 177 5.96 4.94 12.04
N CYS A 178 6.51 4.86 10.84
CA CYS A 178 6.96 3.61 10.25
C CYS A 178 8.18 3.07 11.02
N TYR A 179 9.17 3.92 11.33
CA TYR A 179 10.29 3.52 12.18
C TYR A 179 9.84 3.12 13.59
N ALA A 180 8.84 3.80 14.18
CA ALA A 180 8.29 3.40 15.47
C ALA A 180 7.51 2.07 15.45
N LEU A 181 6.99 1.65 14.29
CA LEU A 181 6.17 0.44 14.15
C LEU A 181 6.97 -0.79 13.71
N GLN A 182 8.16 -0.62 13.13
CA GLN A 182 8.97 -1.71 12.57
C GLN A 182 9.27 -2.81 13.60
N ASP A 183 9.57 -2.43 14.86
CA ASP A 183 9.95 -3.34 15.93
C ASP A 183 8.84 -4.29 16.35
N ALA A 184 7.57 -3.92 16.11
CA ALA A 184 6.45 -4.81 16.43
C ALA A 184 6.37 -5.99 15.44
N TYR A 185 6.87 -5.79 14.22
CA TYR A 185 6.84 -6.77 13.14
C TYR A 185 8.16 -7.55 13.02
N ALA A 186 9.28 -6.85 13.17
CA ALA A 186 10.64 -7.37 13.20
C ALA A 186 11.29 -7.05 14.57
N MET A 187 10.85 -7.76 15.61
CA MET A 187 11.36 -7.64 16.99
C MET A 187 12.86 -7.92 17.10
N ASP A 188 13.41 -8.85 16.31
CA ASP A 188 14.86 -9.10 16.25
C ASP A 188 15.50 -8.27 15.12
N ARG A 189 15.97 -7.06 15.45
CA ARG A 189 16.67 -6.17 14.50
C ARG A 189 17.96 -6.79 13.94
N TRP A 190 18.62 -7.67 14.67
CA TRP A 190 19.86 -8.32 14.21
C TRP A 190 19.57 -9.43 13.18
N ALA A 191 18.32 -9.86 13.06
CA ALA A 191 17.89 -10.81 12.05
C ALA A 191 17.53 -10.13 10.72
N LEU A 192 17.41 -8.80 10.70
CA LEU A 192 17.25 -8.04 9.47
C LEU A 192 18.58 -8.03 8.69
N PRO A 193 18.55 -8.32 7.38
CA PRO A 193 19.72 -8.14 6.53
C PRO A 193 20.22 -6.69 6.57
N ALA A 194 21.53 -6.49 6.46
CA ALA A 194 22.16 -5.16 6.51
C ALA A 194 21.79 -4.26 5.32
N ASP A 195 21.31 -4.87 4.23
CA ASP A 195 20.84 -4.22 3.01
C ASP A 195 19.32 -3.97 3.01
N VAL A 196 18.63 -4.13 4.14
CA VAL A 196 17.20 -3.82 4.29
C VAL A 196 16.98 -2.48 4.98
N ASP A 197 16.04 -1.69 4.47
CA ASP A 197 15.63 -0.42 5.06
C ASP A 197 14.09 -0.23 5.03
N VAL A 198 13.61 0.78 5.76
CA VAL A 198 12.20 1.16 5.84
C VAL A 198 11.86 2.12 4.70
N TYR A 199 10.82 1.76 3.96
CA TYR A 199 10.20 2.57 2.92
C TYR A 199 8.73 2.80 3.27
N TYR A 200 8.11 3.75 2.59
CA TYR A 200 6.70 4.04 2.77
C TYR A 200 6.00 4.40 1.46
N LEU A 201 4.74 3.97 1.37
CA LEU A 201 3.78 4.42 0.37
C LEU A 201 2.92 5.52 1.01
N THR A 202 2.91 6.70 0.39
CA THR A 202 2.23 7.89 0.93
C THR A 202 1.20 8.46 -0.03
N PRO A 203 0.09 9.03 0.46
CA PRO A 203 -0.97 9.53 -0.41
C PRO A 203 -0.54 10.80 -1.14
N THR A 204 -0.75 10.85 -2.45
CA THR A 204 -0.57 12.06 -3.28
C THR A 204 -1.66 13.11 -3.03
N ALA A 205 -1.40 14.36 -3.42
CA ALA A 205 -2.42 15.41 -3.46
C ALA A 205 -3.64 15.03 -4.35
N ALA A 206 -3.45 14.13 -5.31
CA ALA A 206 -4.53 13.64 -6.16
C ALA A 206 -5.40 12.60 -5.44
N SER A 207 -4.79 11.54 -4.88
CA SER A 207 -5.49 10.49 -4.15
C SER A 207 -6.17 11.04 -2.88
N TRP A 208 -5.57 12.05 -2.24
CA TRP A 208 -6.15 12.73 -1.08
C TRP A 208 -7.51 13.36 -1.40
N ARG A 209 -7.68 13.94 -2.60
CA ARG A 209 -8.98 14.53 -3.02
C ARG A 209 -10.06 13.48 -3.22
N THR A 210 -9.68 12.23 -3.49
CA THR A 210 -10.60 11.10 -3.62
C THR A 210 -10.78 10.33 -2.31
N GLY A 211 -10.11 10.74 -1.23
CA GLY A 211 -10.33 10.24 0.12
C GLY A 211 -9.20 9.37 0.68
N ASP A 212 -8.09 9.23 -0.05
CA ASP A 212 -6.95 8.45 0.43
C ASP A 212 -6.20 9.19 1.55
N ARG A 213 -5.96 8.46 2.64
CA ARG A 213 -5.26 8.92 3.85
C ARG A 213 -4.22 7.91 4.30
N GLY A 214 -4.10 6.78 3.59
CA GLY A 214 -3.37 5.62 4.06
C GLY A 214 -1.88 5.79 3.84
N ILE A 215 -1.11 5.55 4.88
CA ILE A 215 0.33 5.32 4.79
C ILE A 215 0.56 3.83 4.98
N THR A 216 1.36 3.24 4.08
CA THR A 216 1.78 1.83 4.16
C THR A 216 3.29 1.79 4.39
N CYS A 217 3.72 1.18 5.49
CA CYS A 217 5.12 1.01 5.84
C CYS A 217 5.61 -0.36 5.36
N LEU A 218 6.77 -0.40 4.73
CA LEU A 218 7.33 -1.62 4.16
C LEU A 218 8.84 -1.68 4.34
N PHE A 219 9.36 -2.91 4.39
CA PHE A 219 10.79 -3.16 4.24
C PHE A 219 11.12 -3.35 2.76
N GLY A 220 12.29 -2.88 2.36
CA GLY A 220 12.82 -3.00 1.00
C GLY A 220 14.34 -3.13 1.00
N ASN A 221 14.93 -3.50 -0.15
CA ASN A 221 16.38 -3.51 -0.30
C ASN A 221 16.90 -2.07 -0.54
N THR A 222 18.05 -1.76 0.07
CA THR A 222 18.77 -0.49 -0.12
C THR A 222 19.40 -0.35 -1.50
N ASP A 223 19.72 -1.45 -2.17
CA ASP A 223 20.05 -1.51 -3.59
C ASP A 223 18.77 -1.68 -4.41
N GLU A 224 18.38 -0.63 -5.15
CA GLU A 224 17.18 -0.62 -6.00
C GLU A 224 17.21 -1.68 -7.12
N GLN A 225 18.34 -2.34 -7.35
CA GLN A 225 18.46 -3.44 -8.32
C GLN A 225 18.38 -4.83 -7.70
N ASP A 226 18.35 -4.93 -6.37
CA ASP A 226 18.24 -6.21 -5.66
C ASP A 226 16.83 -6.40 -5.07
N THR A 227 16.54 -7.63 -4.64
CA THR A 227 15.22 -8.04 -4.16
C THR A 227 15.33 -8.75 -2.83
N LEU A 228 14.24 -8.71 -2.06
CA LEU A 228 14.09 -9.52 -0.86
C LEU A 228 13.70 -10.95 -1.23
N THR A 229 14.00 -11.90 -0.35
CA THR A 229 13.52 -13.27 -0.45
C THR A 229 13.29 -13.85 0.94
N GLY A 230 12.11 -14.42 1.16
CA GLY A 230 11.63 -14.81 2.48
C GLY A 230 11.00 -13.62 3.22
N SER A 231 10.16 -13.93 4.21
CA SER A 231 9.55 -12.92 5.07
C SER A 231 10.51 -12.50 6.18
N LEU A 232 10.63 -11.19 6.40
CA LEU A 232 11.40 -10.54 7.47
C LEU A 232 10.68 -10.56 8.83
N ARG A 233 9.40 -10.95 8.85
CA ARG A 233 8.58 -10.96 10.06
C ARG A 233 9.09 -11.97 11.10
N ASN A 234 9.48 -11.45 12.26
CA ASN A 234 9.90 -12.24 13.42
C ASN A 234 9.18 -11.79 14.71
N ASP A 235 7.92 -11.37 14.57
CA ASP A 235 7.06 -10.92 15.66
C ASP A 235 6.83 -11.95 16.79
N ALA A 236 6.14 -11.51 17.84
CA ALA A 236 5.81 -12.32 19.02
C ALA A 236 5.13 -13.66 18.71
N ALA A 237 4.47 -13.82 17.54
CA ALA A 237 3.83 -15.08 17.16
C ALA A 237 4.84 -16.13 16.63
N ARG A 238 6.03 -15.70 16.23
CA ARG A 238 7.11 -16.57 15.72
C ARG A 238 8.21 -16.86 16.73
N LEU A 239 8.20 -16.16 17.86
CA LEU A 239 9.21 -16.28 18.91
C LEU A 239 8.77 -17.24 20.02
N ASP A 240 9.73 -17.97 20.58
CA ASP A 240 9.48 -18.68 21.82
C ASP A 240 9.36 -17.70 23.01
N PRO A 241 8.84 -18.15 24.18
CA PRO A 241 8.63 -17.27 25.32
C PRO A 241 9.89 -16.62 25.89
N ASP A 242 11.06 -17.25 25.78
CA ASP A 242 12.34 -16.73 26.26
C ASP A 242 12.86 -15.67 25.27
N GLN A 243 12.86 -15.98 23.97
CA GLN A 243 13.19 -15.05 22.88
C GLN A 243 12.34 -13.79 22.92
N HIS A 244 11.01 -13.94 23.00
CA HIS A 244 10.09 -12.80 23.08
C HIS A 244 10.38 -11.94 24.31
N THR A 245 10.64 -12.54 25.47
CA THR A 245 10.94 -11.75 26.68
C THR A 245 12.24 -10.99 26.57
N TYR A 246 13.26 -11.61 25.98
CA TYR A 246 14.54 -10.96 25.70
C TYR A 246 14.35 -9.76 24.75
N LEU A 247 13.73 -9.98 23.58
CA LEU A 247 13.56 -8.94 22.56
C LEU A 247 12.62 -7.82 23.01
N LEU A 248 11.60 -8.14 23.82
CA LEU A 248 10.75 -7.12 24.42
C LEU A 248 11.52 -6.25 25.43
N ALA A 249 12.46 -6.84 26.17
CA ALA A 249 13.33 -6.11 27.09
C ALA A 249 14.33 -5.23 26.32
N GLU A 250 15.03 -5.80 25.33
CA GLU A 250 15.98 -5.10 24.44
C GLU A 250 15.29 -3.96 23.67
N GLY A 251 14.00 -4.12 23.31
CA GLY A 251 13.18 -3.09 22.68
C GLY A 251 12.99 -1.81 23.50
N HIS A 252 13.27 -1.81 24.80
CA HIS A 252 13.37 -0.56 25.57
C HIS A 252 14.61 0.24 25.19
N LEU A 253 15.75 -0.43 25.11
CA LEU A 253 17.02 0.18 24.73
C LEU A 253 17.00 0.65 23.29
N ASN A 254 16.53 -0.19 22.37
CA ASN A 254 16.45 0.13 20.94
C ASN A 254 15.68 1.43 20.69
N ARG A 255 14.47 1.56 21.24
CA ARG A 255 13.68 2.80 21.12
C ARG A 255 14.36 4.02 21.73
N ALA A 256 15.02 3.86 22.87
CA ALA A 256 15.76 4.97 23.46
C ALA A 256 16.94 5.39 22.59
N MET A 257 17.60 4.46 21.89
CA MET A 257 18.68 4.78 20.96
C MET A 257 18.16 5.52 19.72
N ASP A 258 17.00 5.13 19.18
CA ASP A 258 16.38 5.80 18.02
C ASP A 258 15.97 7.26 18.33
N GLU A 259 15.75 7.60 19.61
CA GLU A 259 15.43 8.96 20.06
C GLU A 259 16.67 9.87 20.19
N ALA A 260 17.79 9.53 19.54
CA ALA A 260 19.00 10.35 19.52
C ALA A 260 18.71 11.79 19.04
N PRO A 261 19.35 12.83 19.63
CA PRO A 261 19.12 14.20 19.19
C PRO A 261 19.52 14.42 17.73
N ALA A 262 18.73 15.17 16.98
CA ALA A 262 18.99 15.51 15.58
C ALA A 262 20.19 16.45 15.35
N ALA A 263 20.88 16.89 16.41
CA ALA A 263 22.06 17.73 16.30
C ALA A 263 23.27 16.89 15.88
N ASP A 264 23.99 17.32 14.84
CA ASP A 264 25.12 16.59 14.24
C ASP A 264 26.25 16.27 15.24
N THR A 265 26.42 17.10 16.28
CA THR A 265 27.46 16.91 17.28
C THR A 265 26.96 17.18 18.70
N VAL A 266 27.60 16.55 19.69
CA VAL A 266 27.33 16.80 21.11
C VAL A 266 27.65 18.26 21.49
N GLU A 267 28.61 18.88 20.84
CA GLU A 267 28.99 20.28 21.04
C GLU A 267 27.85 21.25 20.67
N ASP A 268 27.10 20.92 19.61
CA ASP A 268 25.99 21.76 19.13
C ASP A 268 24.77 21.71 20.06
N ASP A 269 24.50 20.56 20.71
CA ASP A 269 23.40 20.42 21.69
C ASP A 269 23.71 19.47 22.86
N LEU A 270 24.72 19.82 23.67
CA LEU A 270 25.06 19.03 24.86
C LEU A 270 23.89 18.87 25.83
N ALA A 271 22.94 19.82 25.86
CA ALA A 271 21.76 19.73 26.71
C ALA A 271 20.82 18.61 26.25
N GLY A 272 20.52 18.54 24.95
CA GLY A 272 19.75 17.46 24.33
C GLY A 272 20.41 16.10 24.53
N TYR A 273 21.71 15.99 24.25
CA TYR A 273 22.47 14.75 24.44
C TYR A 273 22.52 14.26 25.89
N ARG A 274 22.55 15.16 26.89
CA ARG A 274 22.43 14.79 28.30
C ARG A 274 21.04 14.24 28.65
N VAL A 275 19.98 14.82 28.08
CA VAL A 275 18.60 14.32 28.28
C VAL A 275 18.47 12.93 27.67
N TRP A 276 18.93 12.76 26.44
CA TRP A 276 18.95 11.48 25.74
C TRP A 276 19.74 10.41 26.50
N ALA A 277 20.95 10.72 26.97
CA ALA A 277 21.73 9.79 27.80
C ALA A 277 20.99 9.36 29.08
N GLY A 278 20.18 10.27 29.66
CA GLY A 278 19.29 9.94 30.77
C GLY A 278 18.17 8.98 30.38
N GLN A 279 17.59 9.13 29.19
CA GLN A 279 16.57 8.22 28.64
C GLN A 279 17.18 6.84 28.37
N VAL A 280 18.36 6.76 27.76
CA VAL A 280 19.08 5.49 27.54
C VAL A 280 19.40 4.79 28.87
N SER A 281 19.89 5.54 29.86
CA SER A 281 20.13 5.00 31.21
C SER A 281 18.86 4.42 31.85
N GLU A 282 17.71 5.03 31.62
CA GLU A 282 16.42 4.58 32.14
C GLU A 282 15.91 3.35 31.37
N ALA A 283 16.05 3.33 30.04
CA ALA A 283 15.73 2.18 29.21
C ALA A 283 16.54 0.94 29.60
N LEU A 284 17.85 1.08 29.82
CA LEU A 284 18.70 0.00 30.34
C LEU A 284 18.20 -0.53 31.68
N ARG A 285 17.71 0.36 32.57
CA ARG A 285 17.16 -0.05 33.86
C ARG A 285 15.91 -0.92 33.69
N GLU A 286 15.02 -0.56 32.78
CA GLU A 286 13.81 -1.34 32.49
C GLU A 286 14.14 -2.69 31.84
N GLU A 287 15.07 -2.70 30.87
CA GLU A 287 15.57 -3.93 30.25
C GLU A 287 16.15 -4.89 31.30
N ILE A 288 17.11 -4.42 32.11
CA ILE A 288 17.73 -5.20 33.19
C ILE A 288 16.66 -5.75 34.14
N ALA A 289 15.69 -4.93 34.53
CA ALA A 289 14.62 -5.36 35.44
C ALA A 289 13.73 -6.44 34.82
N MET A 290 13.46 -6.40 33.51
CA MET A 290 12.73 -7.45 32.81
C MET A 290 13.54 -8.74 32.73
N LEU A 291 14.82 -8.65 32.36
CA LEU A 291 15.71 -9.80 32.24
C LEU A 291 15.95 -10.48 33.60
N ASP A 292 16.11 -9.71 34.68
CA ASP A 292 16.32 -10.23 36.04
C ASP A 292 15.09 -10.95 36.62
N ARG A 293 13.88 -10.55 36.20
CA ARG A 293 12.62 -11.15 36.69
C ARG A 293 12.32 -12.51 36.07
N ARG A 294 12.93 -12.84 34.93
CA ARG A 294 12.65 -14.07 34.19
C ARG A 294 13.49 -15.22 34.74
N ASP A 295 12.84 -16.36 34.96
CA ASP A 295 13.52 -17.62 35.26
C ASP A 295 14.01 -18.26 33.96
N TRP A 296 15.25 -17.93 33.56
CA TRP A 296 15.86 -18.47 32.35
C TRP A 296 16.20 -19.95 32.43
N ASP A 297 16.11 -20.63 31.30
CA ASP A 297 16.57 -22.00 31.13
C ASP A 297 18.06 -22.16 31.48
N ALA A 298 18.45 -23.39 31.86
CA ALA A 298 19.79 -23.66 32.37
C ALA A 298 20.91 -23.27 31.38
N GLY A 299 20.64 -23.36 30.07
CA GLY A 299 21.57 -22.96 29.01
C GLY A 299 21.74 -21.44 28.86
N ALA A 300 20.68 -20.66 29.11
CA ALA A 300 20.68 -19.20 28.94
C ALA A 300 21.00 -18.43 30.22
N ARG A 301 20.81 -19.04 31.40
CA ARG A 301 20.97 -18.38 32.70
C ARG A 301 22.32 -17.71 32.91
N ARG A 302 23.42 -18.39 32.60
CA ARG A 302 24.77 -17.84 32.78
C ARG A 302 25.11 -16.76 31.73
N PRO A 303 24.84 -16.98 30.43
CA PRO A 303 24.94 -15.93 29.41
C PRO A 303 24.18 -14.64 29.79
N LEU A 304 22.90 -14.75 30.18
CA LEU A 304 22.09 -13.58 30.53
C LEU A 304 22.55 -12.89 31.82
N ALA A 305 23.10 -13.64 32.78
CA ALA A 305 23.73 -13.04 33.96
C ALA A 305 24.98 -12.23 33.59
N GLY A 306 25.73 -12.66 32.57
CA GLY A 306 26.85 -11.90 32.01
C GLY A 306 26.37 -10.60 31.36
N LEU A 307 25.42 -10.71 30.42
CA LEU A 307 24.80 -9.57 29.74
C LEU A 307 24.27 -8.52 30.74
N THR A 308 23.41 -8.94 31.68
CA THR A 308 22.85 -7.99 32.68
C THR A 308 23.93 -7.40 33.59
N GLY A 309 25.10 -8.03 33.74
CA GLY A 309 26.25 -7.43 34.40
C GLY A 309 26.80 -6.24 33.62
N ASP A 310 27.03 -6.43 32.32
CA ASP A 310 27.54 -5.39 31.42
C ASP A 310 26.52 -4.27 31.22
N LEU A 311 25.22 -4.59 31.06
CA LEU A 311 24.16 -3.59 30.96
C LEU A 311 24.05 -2.72 32.22
N ARG A 312 24.29 -3.26 33.43
CA ARG A 312 24.33 -2.44 34.67
C ARG A 312 25.54 -1.49 34.68
N ALA A 313 26.67 -1.94 34.15
CA ALA A 313 27.84 -1.07 33.99
C ALA A 313 27.56 0.02 32.94
N ALA A 314 26.94 -0.35 31.80
CA ALA A 314 26.52 0.59 30.77
C ALA A 314 25.56 1.63 31.36
N GLN A 315 24.54 1.20 32.10
CA GLN A 315 23.56 2.06 32.75
C GLN A 315 24.23 3.09 33.67
N THR A 316 25.32 2.70 34.35
CA THR A 316 26.11 3.62 35.17
C THR A 316 26.84 4.67 34.32
N GLU A 317 27.48 4.26 33.22
CA GLU A 317 28.17 5.18 32.31
C GLU A 317 27.19 6.15 31.63
N TRP A 318 26.04 5.68 31.14
CA TRP A 318 24.99 6.53 30.57
C TRP A 318 24.43 7.53 31.59
N ALA A 319 24.26 7.12 32.85
CA ALA A 319 23.87 8.03 33.94
C ALA A 319 24.94 9.09 34.28
N LEU A 320 26.21 8.80 33.99
CA LEU A 320 27.32 9.77 34.10
C LEU A 320 27.36 10.69 32.89
N ALA A 321 27.16 10.17 31.67
CA ALA A 321 27.04 10.98 30.44
C ALA A 321 25.92 12.02 30.56
N ALA A 322 24.76 11.63 31.11
CA ALA A 322 23.65 12.54 31.41
C ALA A 322 24.01 13.72 32.34
N LYS A 323 25.10 13.59 33.12
CA LYS A 323 25.61 14.59 34.06
C LYS A 323 26.97 15.16 33.66
N ALA A 324 27.49 14.81 32.49
CA ALA A 324 28.81 15.24 32.00
C ALA A 324 28.92 16.77 32.04
N ALA A 325 30.07 17.34 32.37
CA ALA A 325 30.23 18.80 32.50
C ALA A 325 30.38 19.50 31.13
N ASP A 326 30.93 18.79 30.15
CA ASP A 326 31.27 19.23 28.80
C ASP A 326 31.14 18.05 27.80
N ALA A 327 31.39 18.32 26.52
CA ALA A 327 31.28 17.31 25.45
C ALA A 327 32.34 16.21 25.58
N ASP A 328 33.58 16.55 25.96
CA ASP A 328 34.65 15.56 26.16
C ASP A 328 34.25 14.51 27.21
N ALA A 329 33.78 14.96 28.38
CA ALA A 329 33.29 14.07 29.43
C ALA A 329 32.06 13.27 28.97
N TYR A 330 31.22 13.84 28.11
CA TYR A 330 30.08 13.13 27.55
C TYR A 330 30.53 11.98 26.65
N TYR A 331 31.41 12.24 25.66
CA TYR A 331 31.92 11.23 24.74
C TYR A 331 32.67 10.10 25.48
N ASP A 332 33.43 10.44 26.53
CA ASP A 332 34.13 9.45 27.36
C ASP A 332 33.19 8.44 28.03
N HIS A 333 32.04 8.90 28.52
CA HIS A 333 31.04 8.06 29.18
C HIS A 333 30.14 7.37 28.15
N TYR A 334 29.74 8.07 27.10
CA TYR A 334 29.00 7.54 25.96
C TYR A 334 29.72 6.33 25.35
N GLY A 335 31.01 6.47 25.00
CA GLY A 335 31.79 5.40 24.37
C GLY A 335 31.88 4.15 25.25
N LYS A 336 32.18 4.31 26.56
CA LYS A 336 32.20 3.18 27.50
C LYS A 336 30.83 2.52 27.66
N GLY A 337 29.78 3.32 27.75
CA GLY A 337 28.42 2.83 27.85
C GLY A 337 27.99 2.04 26.61
N TYR A 338 28.34 2.53 25.43
CA TYR A 338 28.07 1.90 24.14
C TYR A 338 28.85 0.58 23.98
N ASP A 339 30.17 0.58 24.25
CA ASP A 339 31.02 -0.62 24.19
C ASP A 339 30.49 -1.77 25.06
N LEU A 340 29.89 -1.44 26.21
CA LEU A 340 29.28 -2.42 27.12
C LEU A 340 27.94 -2.98 26.60
N ILE A 341 27.19 -2.20 25.82
CA ILE A 341 25.94 -2.65 25.18
C ILE A 341 26.24 -3.65 24.06
N VAL A 342 27.26 -3.36 23.25
CA VAL A 342 27.67 -4.20 22.10
C VAL A 342 28.72 -5.26 22.46
N ALA A 343 28.95 -5.50 23.75
CA ALA A 343 29.95 -6.45 24.23
C ALA A 343 29.66 -7.90 23.80
N ASP A 344 30.70 -8.75 23.83
CA ASP A 344 30.60 -10.19 23.54
C ASP A 344 29.55 -10.93 24.39
N SER A 345 29.18 -10.37 25.55
CA SER A 345 28.14 -10.93 26.42
C SER A 345 26.75 -10.86 25.76
N THR A 346 26.45 -9.81 25.00
CA THR A 346 25.22 -9.66 24.18
C THR A 346 25.15 -10.76 23.13
N VAL A 347 26.22 -10.96 22.35
CA VAL A 347 26.32 -12.05 21.37
C VAL A 347 26.16 -13.42 22.04
N THR A 348 26.79 -13.61 23.19
CA THR A 348 26.73 -14.89 23.95
C THR A 348 25.32 -15.16 24.48
N ALA A 349 24.63 -14.15 25.00
CA ALA A 349 23.25 -14.21 25.45
C ALA A 349 22.30 -14.57 24.30
N ARG A 350 22.37 -13.82 23.20
CA ARG A 350 21.54 -14.03 22.00
C ARG A 350 21.74 -15.42 21.41
N LYS A 351 22.99 -15.88 21.32
CA LYS A 351 23.32 -17.24 20.89
C LYS A 351 22.67 -18.32 21.78
N ALA A 352 22.65 -18.11 23.09
CA ALA A 352 22.02 -19.06 24.02
C ALA A 352 20.50 -19.13 23.88
N LEU A 353 19.88 -18.08 23.35
CA LEU A 353 18.46 -17.97 23.02
C LEU A 353 18.13 -18.35 21.57
N GLY A 354 19.14 -18.71 20.76
CA GLY A 354 18.95 -19.01 19.35
C GLY A 354 18.51 -17.81 18.50
N LEU A 355 18.82 -16.59 18.94
CA LEU A 355 18.58 -15.34 18.21
C LEU A 355 19.73 -15.02 17.25
N ALA A 356 19.53 -14.04 16.36
CA ALA A 356 20.59 -13.58 15.47
C ALA A 356 21.77 -13.00 16.26
N THR A 357 23.01 -13.30 15.84
CA THR A 357 24.23 -13.00 16.60
C THR A 357 25.17 -12.01 15.93
N THR A 358 24.80 -11.53 14.75
CA THR A 358 25.57 -10.50 14.03
C THR A 358 24.94 -9.15 14.36
N PRO A 359 25.66 -8.24 15.02
CA PRO A 359 25.17 -6.89 15.23
C PRO A 359 24.88 -6.20 13.89
N PRO A 360 23.87 -5.32 13.81
CA PRO A 360 23.68 -4.45 12.66
C PRO A 360 24.93 -3.58 12.46
N ASP A 361 25.31 -3.32 11.21
CA ASP A 361 26.39 -2.39 10.90
C ASP A 361 25.90 -0.96 11.19
N HIS A 362 26.25 -0.40 12.35
CA HIS A 362 25.97 1.01 12.71
C HIS A 362 26.86 2.01 11.94
N ALA A 363 27.26 1.68 10.70
CA ALA A 363 28.15 2.49 9.90
C ALA A 363 27.42 3.70 9.32
N GLY A 364 27.19 4.73 10.15
CA GLY A 364 27.13 6.12 9.72
C GLY A 364 25.75 6.78 9.68
N ASP A 365 25.14 7.01 10.83
CA ASP A 365 24.13 8.07 11.02
C ASP A 365 24.81 9.46 10.95
N GLY A 366 25.42 9.76 9.80
CA GLY A 366 26.27 10.92 9.58
C GLY A 366 26.35 11.34 8.11
N ASP A 367 25.38 10.95 7.29
CA ASP A 367 25.16 11.60 5.99
C ASP A 367 23.69 12.02 5.89
N GLY A 368 23.37 13.13 6.55
CA GLY A 368 22.22 13.97 6.22
C GLY A 368 22.39 14.48 4.79
N GLY A 369 22.04 13.64 3.83
CA GLY A 369 22.40 13.79 2.42
C GLY A 369 21.34 13.30 1.44
N GLY A 370 20.06 13.44 1.79
CA GLY A 370 18.93 13.57 0.86
C GLY A 370 18.90 12.67 -0.37
N ASN A 371 18.40 11.44 -0.21
CA ASN A 371 17.48 10.85 -1.18
C ASN A 371 16.24 10.41 -0.40
N ASP A 372 15.09 10.91 -0.81
CA ASP A 372 13.79 10.65 -0.18
C ASP A 372 13.45 9.16 -0.32
N PRO A 373 13.37 8.37 0.78
CA PRO A 373 13.13 6.92 0.72
C PRO A 373 11.64 6.59 0.46
N GLY A 374 10.93 7.45 -0.26
CA GLY A 374 9.48 7.35 -0.42
C GLY A 374 9.03 6.98 -1.84
N MET A 375 8.00 6.13 -1.90
CA MET A 375 7.07 6.14 -3.04
C MET A 375 5.81 6.93 -2.71
N GLU A 376 5.39 7.76 -3.64
CA GLU A 376 4.09 8.43 -3.64
C GLU A 376 3.06 7.55 -4.35
N VAL A 377 1.87 7.38 -3.76
CA VAL A 377 0.75 6.57 -4.28
C VAL A 377 -0.53 7.38 -4.41
#